data_AF-A0A3M1J3K9-F1
#
_entry.id   AF-A0A3M1J3K9-F1
#
_cell.length_a   1.000
_cell.length_b   1.000
_cell.length_c   1.000
_cell.angle_alpha   90.00
_cell.angle_beta   90.00
_cell.angle_gamma   90.00
#
_symmetry.space_group_name_H-M   'P 1'
#
loop_
_entity.id
_entity.type
_entity.pdbx_description
1 polymer ?
#
loop_
_entity_poly.entity_id
_entity_poly.type
_entity_poly.pdbx_seq_one_letter_code
_entity_poly.pdbx_strand_id
1 'polypeptide(L)'
;MQSPTAPEPSSVSSPPVLSATPEGLPFAVYVHWPFCQAKCPYCDFNSHVRHGGIDEARFVRAYRREIAHFAAYTGPRRVESIFFGGGTPSLMSPSSVAAILECIAAHWQVGAQTEITLEANPGSVEAGRFAAYRAAGVNRVSLGVQSLRDEALKA
;
A
#
# COMPACT_ATOMS: atom_id res chain seq x y z
N MET A 1 16.84 -45.59 -16.88
CA MET A 1 16.01 -44.53 -16.27
C MET A 1 16.63 -43.19 -16.64
N GLN A 2 16.09 -42.50 -17.64
CA GLN A 2 16.57 -41.18 -18.05
C GLN A 2 15.83 -40.14 -17.21
N SER A 3 16.60 -39.33 -16.47
CA SER A 3 16.08 -38.20 -15.70
C SER A 3 15.47 -37.16 -16.64
N PRO A 4 14.26 -36.62 -16.36
CA PRO A 4 13.69 -35.57 -17.18
C PRO A 4 14.45 -34.25 -16.94
N THR A 5 14.98 -33.67 -18.01
CA THR A 5 15.58 -32.33 -18.03
C THR A 5 14.48 -31.29 -17.78
N ALA A 6 14.71 -30.38 -16.83
CA ALA A 6 13.79 -29.29 -16.56
C ALA A 6 13.64 -28.37 -17.80
N PRO A 7 12.43 -27.86 -18.10
CA PRO A 7 12.24 -26.92 -19.20
C PRO A 7 12.97 -25.60 -18.90
N GLU A 8 13.63 -25.04 -19.91
CA GLU A 8 14.25 -23.72 -19.81
C GLU A 8 13.21 -22.64 -19.50
N PRO A 9 13.53 -21.63 -18.67
CA PRO A 9 12.63 -20.53 -18.40
C PRO A 9 12.40 -19.74 -19.70
N SER A 10 11.16 -19.74 -20.18
CA SER A 10 10.75 -18.92 -21.31
C SER A 10 10.98 -17.44 -20.99
N SER A 11 11.61 -16.74 -21.92
CA SER A 11 11.86 -15.30 -21.83
C SER A 11 10.54 -14.55 -21.88
N VAL A 12 10.03 -14.16 -20.72
CA VAL A 12 8.91 -13.22 -20.63
C VAL A 12 9.42 -11.88 -21.17
N SER A 13 8.97 -11.47 -22.35
CA SER A 13 9.32 -10.15 -22.88
C SER A 13 8.78 -9.08 -21.94
N SER A 14 9.61 -8.08 -21.63
CA SER A 14 9.19 -6.94 -20.82
C SER A 14 7.87 -6.38 -21.36
N PRO A 15 6.88 -6.10 -20.50
CA PRO A 15 5.65 -5.48 -20.94
C PRO A 15 5.99 -4.17 -21.68
N PRO A 16 5.27 -3.83 -22.77
CA PRO A 16 5.51 -2.59 -23.48
C PRO A 16 5.35 -1.45 -22.49
N VAL A 17 6.41 -0.63 -22.33
CA VAL A 17 6.38 0.63 -21.60
C VAL A 17 5.16 1.39 -22.13
N LEU A 18 4.18 1.67 -21.26
CA LEU A 18 3.03 2.48 -21.63
C LEU A 18 3.60 3.74 -22.27
N SER A 19 3.21 4.01 -23.52
CA SER A 19 3.62 5.23 -24.23
C SER A 19 3.46 6.40 -23.26
N ALA A 20 4.48 7.28 -23.20
CA ALA A 20 4.55 8.36 -22.23
C ALA A 20 3.15 8.93 -21.97
N THR A 21 2.68 8.81 -20.72
CA THR A 21 1.42 9.41 -20.32
C THR A 21 1.50 10.88 -20.74
N PRO A 22 0.52 11.43 -21.49
CA PRO A 22 0.55 12.82 -21.93
C PRO A 22 1.07 13.74 -20.82
N GLU A 23 2.02 14.61 -21.15
CA GLU A 23 2.54 15.58 -20.19
C GLU A 23 1.36 16.31 -19.53
N GLY A 24 1.34 16.32 -18.19
CA GLY A 24 0.29 16.97 -17.40
C GLY A 24 -0.82 16.05 -16.87
N LEU A 25 -0.84 14.75 -17.17
CA LEU A 25 -1.79 13.84 -16.52
C LEU A 25 -1.37 13.51 -15.07
N PRO A 26 -2.28 13.64 -14.08
CA PRO A 26 -1.99 13.36 -12.68
C PRO A 26 -1.44 11.95 -12.48
N PHE A 27 -0.44 11.81 -11.62
CA PHE A 27 0.12 10.52 -11.21
C PHE A 27 -0.09 10.34 -9.70
N ALA A 28 -0.63 9.19 -9.32
CA ALA A 28 -0.90 8.84 -7.94
C ALA A 28 -0.37 7.43 -7.64
N VAL A 29 0.03 7.21 -6.38
CA VAL A 29 0.51 5.90 -5.91
C VAL A 29 -0.49 5.33 -4.91
N TYR A 30 -1.05 4.17 -5.23
CA TYR A 30 -1.87 3.40 -4.29
C TYR A 30 -1.04 2.25 -3.73
N VAL A 31 -0.98 2.14 -2.40
CA VAL A 31 -0.31 1.05 -1.70
C VAL A 31 -1.37 0.19 -1.02
N HIS A 32 -1.52 -1.05 -1.49
CA HIS A 32 -2.48 -1.98 -0.94
C HIS A 32 -1.90 -2.75 0.25
N TRP A 33 -2.51 -2.62 1.43
CA TRP A 33 -2.22 -3.44 2.61
C TRP A 33 -3.39 -4.38 2.87
N PRO A 34 -3.25 -5.70 2.66
CA PRO A 34 -4.40 -6.61 2.60
C PRO A 34 -4.79 -7.18 3.97
N PHE A 35 -4.31 -6.62 5.09
CA PHE A 35 -4.52 -7.26 6.40
C PHE A 35 -5.42 -6.46 7.32
N CYS A 36 -6.33 -7.18 7.98
CA CYS A 36 -7.20 -6.66 9.03
C CYS A 36 -6.99 -7.45 10.33
N GLN A 37 -7.34 -6.84 11.46
CA GLN A 37 -7.38 -7.52 12.76
C GLN A 37 -8.54 -8.54 12.82
N ALA A 38 -9.68 -8.18 12.22
CA ALA A 38 -10.85 -9.04 12.06
C ALA A 38 -11.55 -8.74 10.73
N LYS A 39 -12.34 -9.67 10.21
CA LYS A 39 -13.17 -9.45 9.02
C LYS A 39 -14.51 -8.88 9.46
N CYS A 40 -14.86 -7.68 8.98
CA CYS A 40 -16.18 -7.11 9.22
C CYS A 40 -17.25 -7.88 8.42
N PRO A 41 -18.48 -8.03 8.95
CA PRO A 41 -19.55 -8.78 8.27
C PRO A 41 -19.96 -8.16 6.93
N TYR A 42 -19.75 -6.86 6.77
CA TYR A 42 -20.05 -6.08 5.56
C TYR A 42 -18.84 -5.93 4.60
N CYS A 43 -17.68 -6.52 4.89
CA CYS A 43 -16.46 -6.25 4.13
C CYS A 43 -16.33 -7.16 2.89
N ASP A 44 -16.41 -6.56 1.70
CA ASP A 44 -16.15 -7.20 0.41
C ASP A 44 -14.72 -6.94 -0.14
N PHE A 45 -13.92 -6.13 0.56
CA PHE A 45 -12.55 -5.81 0.15
C PHE A 45 -11.64 -7.04 0.12
N ASN A 46 -10.62 -6.97 -0.75
CA ASN A 46 -9.48 -7.88 -0.70
C ASN A 46 -8.73 -7.66 0.62
N SER A 47 -9.12 -8.43 1.63
CA SER A 47 -8.53 -8.34 2.95
C SER A 47 -8.59 -9.66 3.68
N HIS A 48 -7.60 -9.85 4.56
CA HIS A 48 -7.29 -11.11 5.19
C HIS A 48 -6.94 -10.92 6.66
N VAL A 49 -7.36 -11.87 7.49
CA VAL A 49 -6.94 -11.96 8.90
C VAL A 49 -5.75 -12.91 8.99
N ARG A 50 -4.76 -12.56 9.82
CA ARG A 50 -3.55 -13.37 10.07
C ARG A 50 -3.28 -13.48 11.57
N HIS A 51 -3.67 -14.60 12.16
CA HIS A 51 -3.52 -14.83 13.60
C HIS A 51 -2.07 -15.06 14.05
N GLY A 52 -1.19 -15.51 13.15
CA GLY A 52 0.25 -15.71 13.43
C GLY A 52 1.11 -14.44 13.33
N GLY A 53 0.49 -13.27 13.21
CA GLY A 53 1.18 -12.02 12.90
C GLY A 53 1.52 -11.87 11.42
N ILE A 54 2.15 -10.74 11.09
CA ILE A 54 2.52 -10.37 9.72
C ILE A 54 4.01 -10.05 9.72
N ASP A 55 4.75 -10.68 8.81
CA ASP A 55 6.15 -10.32 8.54
C ASP A 55 6.17 -9.00 7.74
N GLU A 56 6.02 -7.88 8.44
CA GLU A 56 6.04 -6.54 7.84
C GLU A 56 7.32 -6.30 7.04
N ALA A 57 8.47 -6.76 7.54
CA ALA A 57 9.75 -6.57 6.87
C ALA A 57 9.77 -7.26 5.49
N ARG A 58 9.18 -8.45 5.37
CA ARG A 58 9.00 -9.12 4.08
C ARG A 58 8.09 -8.34 3.14
N PHE A 59 6.99 -7.77 3.64
CA PHE A 59 6.09 -6.94 2.84
C PHE A 59 6.77 -5.66 2.37
N VAL A 60 7.48 -4.94 3.25
CA VAL A 60 8.26 -3.75 2.87
C VAL A 60 9.30 -4.07 1.80
N ARG A 61 10.01 -5.19 1.90
CA ARG A 61 10.93 -5.64 0.83
C ARG A 61 10.21 -5.91 -0.48
N ALA A 62 9.01 -6.49 -0.43
CA ALA A 62 8.19 -6.73 -1.62
C ALA A 62 7.74 -5.41 -2.26
N TYR A 63 7.20 -4.47 -1.48
CA TYR A 63 6.80 -3.14 -1.97
C TYR A 63 7.96 -2.39 -2.59
N ARG A 64 9.15 -2.41 -1.98
CA ARG A 64 10.35 -1.76 -2.55
C ARG A 64 10.71 -2.33 -3.94
N ARG A 65 10.62 -3.65 -4.10
CA ARG A 65 10.86 -4.30 -5.41
C ARG A 65 9.80 -3.92 -6.43
N GLU A 66 8.53 -3.86 -6.03
CA GLU A 66 7.42 -3.50 -6.90
C GLU A 66 7.47 -2.02 -7.31
N ILE A 67 7.75 -1.11 -6.37
CA ILE A 67 7.96 0.31 -6.61
C ILE A 67 9.09 0.52 -7.63
N ALA A 68 10.25 -0.12 -7.42
CA ALA A 68 11.37 -0.01 -8.34
C ALA A 68 11.02 -0.53 -9.75
N HIS A 69 10.28 -1.63 -9.84
CA HIS A 69 9.81 -2.17 -11.12
C HIS A 69 8.89 -1.17 -11.84
N PHE A 70 7.88 -0.63 -11.15
CA PHE A 70 6.96 0.32 -11.76
C PHE A 70 7.64 1.66 -12.07
N ALA A 71 8.59 2.12 -11.26
CA ALA A 71 9.35 3.33 -11.56
C ALA A 71 10.15 3.21 -12.86
N ALA A 72 10.78 2.05 -13.10
CA ALA A 72 11.46 1.77 -14.36
C ALA A 72 10.48 1.71 -15.54
N TYR A 73 9.26 1.19 -15.30
CA TYR A 73 8.22 1.10 -16.30
C TYR A 73 7.54 2.45 -16.62
N THR A 74 7.39 3.35 -15.64
CA THR A 74 6.71 4.65 -15.84
C THR A 74 7.66 5.77 -16.25
N GLY A 75 8.95 5.63 -15.97
CA GLY A 75 9.91 6.73 -16.01
C GLY A 75 9.65 7.79 -14.94
N PRO A 76 10.32 8.96 -15.05
CA PRO A 76 10.17 10.07 -14.11
C PRO A 76 8.75 10.62 -14.07
N ARG A 77 8.19 10.79 -12.87
CA ARG A 77 6.85 11.35 -12.63
C ARG A 77 6.83 12.22 -11.38
N ARG A 78 5.90 13.17 -11.33
CA ARG A 78 5.53 13.91 -10.11
C ARG A 78 4.30 13.27 -9.47
N VAL A 79 4.39 12.91 -8.19
CA VAL A 79 3.31 12.28 -7.44
C VAL A 79 2.38 13.35 -6.85
N GLU A 80 1.12 13.35 -7.27
CA GLU A 80 0.08 14.26 -6.76
C GLU A 80 -0.54 13.74 -5.46
N SER A 81 -0.68 12.42 -5.32
CA SER A 81 -1.19 11.80 -4.10
C SER A 81 -0.63 10.39 -3.87
N ILE A 82 -0.56 10.01 -2.59
CA ILE A 82 -0.22 8.67 -2.13
C ILE A 82 -1.35 8.21 -1.21
N PHE A 83 -1.88 7.01 -1.45
CA PHE A 83 -2.97 6.46 -0.67
C PHE A 83 -2.65 5.05 -0.20
N PHE A 84 -2.60 4.86 1.12
CA PHE A 84 -2.53 3.53 1.73
C PHE A 84 -3.95 3.04 2.03
N GLY A 85 -4.36 1.95 1.38
CA GLY A 85 -5.70 1.38 1.54
C GLY A 85 -5.73 -0.14 1.56
N GLY A 86 -6.93 -0.71 1.66
CA GLY A 86 -7.18 -2.14 1.49
C GLY A 86 -7.87 -2.76 2.70
N GLY A 87 -7.12 -3.50 3.50
CA GLY A 87 -7.56 -4.02 4.80
C GLY A 87 -7.57 -2.91 5.86
N THR A 88 -6.54 -2.86 6.70
CA THR A 88 -6.40 -1.80 7.70
C THR A 88 -4.95 -1.32 7.74
N PRO A 89 -4.55 -0.40 6.85
CA PRO A 89 -3.19 0.14 6.77
C PRO A 89 -2.63 0.71 8.08
N SER A 90 -3.48 1.27 8.95
CA SER A 90 -3.12 1.71 10.31
C SER A 90 -2.72 0.58 11.28
N LEU A 91 -2.72 -0.68 10.82
CA LEU A 91 -2.09 -1.77 11.56
C LEU A 91 -0.59 -1.87 11.29
N MET A 92 -0.09 -1.35 10.16
CA MET A 92 1.34 -1.31 9.87
C MET A 92 2.09 -0.49 10.91
N SER A 93 3.32 -0.88 11.24
CA SER A 93 4.19 -0.02 12.02
C SER A 93 4.45 1.32 11.30
N PRO A 94 4.56 2.46 12.03
CA PRO A 94 4.92 3.74 11.43
C PRO A 94 6.25 3.69 10.65
N SER A 95 7.21 2.86 11.11
CA SER A 95 8.47 2.63 10.40
C SER A 95 8.28 1.94 9.05
N SER A 96 7.33 1.00 8.93
CA SER A 96 7.02 0.37 7.63
C SER A 96 6.40 1.38 6.67
N VAL A 97 5.50 2.23 7.15
CA VAL A 97 4.91 3.31 6.34
C VAL A 97 5.99 4.28 5.86
N ALA A 98 6.87 4.74 6.76
CA ALA A 98 8.00 5.61 6.43
C ALA A 98 8.91 4.97 5.38
N ALA A 99 9.28 3.70 5.56
CA ALA A 99 10.13 2.97 4.63
C ALA A 99 9.53 2.87 3.21
N ILE A 100 8.20 2.73 3.10
CA ILE A 100 7.50 2.71 1.80
C ILE A 100 7.51 4.11 1.18
N LEU A 101 7.18 5.15 1.97
CA LEU A 101 7.20 6.55 1.50
C LEU A 101 8.58 7.01 1.04
N GLU A 102 9.63 6.67 1.78
CA GLU A 102 11.03 6.90 1.40
C GLU A 102 11.35 6.24 0.07
N CYS A 103 10.89 5.00 -0.14
CA CYS A 103 11.10 4.29 -1.40
C CYS A 103 10.38 4.97 -2.57
N ILE A 104 9.14 5.43 -2.38
CA ILE A 104 8.39 6.19 -3.38
C ILE A 104 9.14 7.47 -3.73
N ALA A 105 9.58 8.24 -2.73
CA ALA A 105 10.31 9.50 -2.91
C ALA A 105 11.71 9.33 -3.53
N ALA A 106 12.33 8.15 -3.40
CA ALA A 106 13.59 7.85 -4.06
C ALA A 106 13.43 7.58 -5.57
N HIS A 107 12.22 7.23 -6.03
CA HIS A 107 11.95 6.87 -7.42
C HIS A 107 11.12 7.90 -8.20
N TRP A 108 10.28 8.68 -7.51
CA TRP A 108 9.44 9.71 -8.11
C TRP A 108 9.51 11.02 -7.33
N GLN A 109 9.19 12.14 -7.99
CA GLN A 109 9.18 13.45 -7.33
C GLN A 109 7.94 13.58 -6.45
N VAL A 110 8.13 13.64 -5.13
CA VAL A 110 7.06 13.88 -4.14
C VAL A 110 7.18 15.32 -3.64
N GLY A 111 6.11 16.09 -3.78
CA GLY A 111 6.08 17.50 -3.35
C GLY A 111 5.76 17.64 -1.86
N ALA A 112 6.15 18.76 -1.26
CA ALA A 112 5.84 19.05 0.15
C ALA A 112 4.34 19.14 0.45
N GLN A 113 3.51 19.40 -0.58
CA GLN A 113 2.05 19.49 -0.50
C GLN A 113 1.35 18.24 -1.03
N THR A 114 2.08 17.17 -1.37
CA THR A 114 1.48 15.92 -1.83
C THR A 114 0.57 15.37 -0.72
N GLU A 115 -0.67 15.04 -1.07
CA GLU A 115 -1.57 14.39 -0.11
C GLU A 115 -1.08 12.96 0.13
N ILE A 116 -0.90 12.60 1.40
CA ILE A 116 -0.53 11.26 1.83
C ILE A 116 -1.62 10.79 2.79
N THR A 117 -2.55 10.00 2.26
CA THR A 117 -3.69 9.45 2.99
C THR A 117 -3.40 8.03 3.48
N LEU A 118 -3.82 7.73 4.70
CA LEU A 118 -3.82 6.37 5.26
C LEU A 118 -5.21 5.99 5.80
N GLU A 119 -5.71 4.82 5.41
CA GLU A 119 -6.97 4.27 5.96
C GLU A 119 -6.80 3.76 7.40
N ALA A 120 -7.77 4.11 8.24
CA ALA A 120 -7.84 3.66 9.62
C ALA A 120 -9.27 3.35 10.07
N ASN A 121 -9.36 2.54 11.12
CA ASN A 121 -10.61 2.30 11.83
C ASN A 121 -10.68 3.19 13.08
N PRO A 122 -11.89 3.52 13.59
CA PRO A 122 -12.07 4.37 14.76
C PRO A 122 -11.69 3.70 16.10
N GLY A 123 -10.64 2.86 16.12
CA GLY A 123 -10.15 2.15 17.30
C GLY A 123 -9.08 2.91 18.09
N SER A 124 -8.96 2.60 19.39
CA SER A 124 -7.99 3.24 20.29
C SER A 124 -6.53 2.85 20.00
N VAL A 125 -6.30 1.66 19.43
CA VAL A 125 -4.95 1.19 19.06
C VAL A 125 -4.39 2.01 17.90
N GLU A 126 -5.21 2.30 16.90
CA GLU A 126 -4.86 3.10 15.74
C GLU A 126 -4.63 4.57 16.13
N ALA A 127 -5.49 5.13 17.00
CA ALA A 127 -5.38 6.51 17.46
C ALA A 127 -4.04 6.83 18.13
N GLY A 128 -3.51 5.88 18.92
CA GLY A 128 -2.20 6.03 19.57
C GLY A 128 -1.02 6.13 18.60
N ARG A 129 -1.21 5.80 17.31
CA ARG A 129 -0.15 5.80 16.29
C ARG A 129 -0.21 7.00 15.34
N PHE A 130 -1.27 7.80 15.37
CA PHE A 130 -1.47 8.90 14.41
C PHE A 130 -0.34 9.94 14.44
N ALA A 131 0.18 10.27 15.61
CA ALA A 131 1.34 11.18 15.72
C ALA A 131 2.59 10.60 15.02
N ALA A 132 2.82 9.30 15.14
CA ALA A 132 3.94 8.62 14.49
C ALA A 132 3.71 8.49 12.97
N TYR A 133 2.49 8.26 12.49
CA TYR A 133 2.19 8.33 11.06
C TYR A 133 2.37 9.73 10.50
N ARG A 134 1.99 10.77 11.25
CA ARG A 134 2.26 12.16 10.86
C ARG A 134 3.75 12.44 10.74
N ALA A 135 4.55 11.96 11.69
CA ALA A 135 6.00 12.05 11.63
C ALA A 135 6.60 11.27 10.43
N ALA A 136 5.99 10.15 10.04
CA ALA A 136 6.36 9.39 8.85
C ALA A 136 5.98 10.09 7.52
N GLY A 137 5.12 11.11 7.55
CA GLY A 137 4.71 11.89 6.38
C GLY A 137 3.22 11.83 6.03
N VAL A 138 2.43 10.98 6.70
CA VAL A 138 0.97 10.92 6.49
C VAL A 138 0.34 12.25 6.94
N ASN A 139 -0.44 12.89 6.07
CA ASN A 139 -1.06 14.18 6.35
C ASN A 139 -2.59 14.16 6.29
N ARG A 140 -3.19 13.01 5.93
CA ARG A 140 -4.64 12.77 5.93
C ARG A 140 -4.96 11.35 6.40
N VAL A 141 -6.06 11.19 7.13
CA VAL A 141 -6.60 9.87 7.52
C VAL A 141 -7.99 9.71 6.91
N SER A 142 -8.26 8.51 6.40
CA SER A 142 -9.61 8.09 5.98
C SER A 142 -10.17 7.13 7.01
N LEU A 143 -11.26 7.50 7.70
CA LEU A 143 -11.82 6.71 8.80
C LEU A 143 -13.05 5.90 8.37
N GLY A 144 -12.95 4.57 8.49
CA GLY A 144 -14.04 3.65 8.20
C GLY A 144 -15.03 3.50 9.36
N VAL A 145 -15.91 4.48 9.58
CA VAL A 145 -16.94 4.43 10.64
C VAL A 145 -18.10 3.48 10.29
N GLN A 146 -18.48 3.43 9.01
CA GLN A 146 -19.56 2.63 8.43
C GLN A 146 -20.97 2.99 8.92
N SER A 147 -21.22 2.96 10.23
CA SER A 147 -22.50 3.27 10.84
C SER A 147 -22.31 3.83 12.25
N LEU A 148 -23.16 4.77 12.66
CA LEU A 148 -23.25 5.24 14.05
C LEU A 148 -24.27 4.43 14.88
N ARG A 149 -24.77 3.32 14.33
CA ARG A 149 -25.68 2.38 14.99
C ARG A 149 -24.98 1.05 15.18
N ASP A 150 -24.73 0.67 16.43
CA ASP A 150 -24.03 -0.56 16.79
C ASP A 150 -24.63 -1.82 16.17
N GLU A 151 -25.96 -1.91 16.10
CA GLU A 151 -26.64 -3.09 15.52
C GLU A 151 -26.33 -3.30 14.04
N ALA A 152 -26.01 -2.25 13.29
CA ALA A 152 -25.63 -2.38 11.88
C ALA A 152 -24.17 -2.84 11.68
N LEU A 153 -23.37 -2.88 12.75
CA LEU A 153 -21.96 -3.29 12.72
C LEU A 153 -21.75 -4.75 13.17
N LYS A 154 -22.80 -5.39 13.71
CA LYS A 154 -22.77 -6.77 14.18
C LYS A 154 -23.11 -7.75 13.05
N ALA A 155 -22.62 -8.97 13.18
CA ALA A 155 -22.95 -10.11 12.31
C ALA A 155 -24.22 -10.82 12.81
#